data_AF-A0A0Q8HI15-F1
#
_entry.id   AF-A0A0Q8HI15-F1
#
_cell.length_a   1.000
_cell.length_b   1.000
_cell.length_c   1.000
_cell.angle_alpha   90.00
_cell.angle_beta   90.00
_cell.angle_gamma   90.00
#
_symmetry.space_group_name_H-M   'P 1'
#
loop_
_entity.id
_entity.type
_entity.pdbx_description
1 polymer ?
#
loop_
_entity_poly.entity_id
_entity_poly.type
_entity_poly.pdbx_seq_one_letter_code
_entity_poly.pdbx_strand_id
1 'polypeptide(L)'
;MTGFRKFLLQGNLVDIAVAFIIAAAFGRVVTTFVAWLTNKMPKSMDDVFTNTANSFGAFLNAVIAFVILAAVVYFLIVTPYTKAKEKFFPDAPEAEAPEVVLLTQIRDSLATR
;
A
#
# COMPACT_ATOMS: atom_id res chain seq x y z
N MET A 1 14.31 -11.21 27.08
CA MET A 1 13.93 -12.03 25.90
C MET A 1 12.45 -12.47 25.91
N THR A 2 11.87 -12.87 27.06
CA THR A 2 10.46 -13.31 27.18
C THR A 2 9.43 -12.20 26.95
N GLY A 3 9.67 -10.97 27.45
CA GLY A 3 8.79 -9.82 27.23
C GLY A 3 8.72 -9.35 25.78
N PHE A 4 9.84 -9.37 25.06
CA PHE A 4 9.91 -8.99 23.65
C PHE A 4 9.16 -9.97 22.74
N ARG A 5 9.27 -11.28 23.00
CA ARG A 5 8.48 -12.29 22.29
C ARG A 5 6.98 -12.12 22.56
N LYS A 6 6.58 -11.82 23.80
CA LYS A 6 5.17 -11.59 24.17
C LYS A 6 4.57 -10.35 23.51
N PHE A 7 5.38 -9.33 23.28
CA PHE A 7 5.02 -8.11 22.53
C PHE A 7 4.87 -8.36 21.02
N LEU A 8 5.77 -9.15 20.41
CA LEU A 8 5.64 -9.57 19.01
C LEU A 8 4.43 -10.47 18.78
N LEU A 9 4.17 -11.40 19.70
CA LEU A 9 3.03 -12.32 19.62
C LEU A 9 1.67 -11.64 19.88
N GLN A 10 1.64 -10.34 20.16
CA GLN A 10 0.43 -9.56 20.40
C GLN A 10 -0.35 -9.24 19.10
N GLY A 11 0.07 -9.82 17.97
CA GLY A 11 -0.63 -9.81 16.67
C GLY A 11 -0.49 -8.49 15.92
N ASN A 12 -0.93 -7.40 16.54
CA ASN A 12 -0.97 -6.06 15.94
C ASN A 12 0.42 -5.57 15.48
N LEU A 13 1.49 -5.93 16.17
CA LEU A 13 2.84 -5.44 15.85
C LEU A 13 3.44 -6.09 14.61
N VAL A 14 3.17 -7.38 14.37
CA VAL A 14 3.74 -8.11 13.23
C VAL A 14 3.14 -7.60 11.93
N ASP A 15 1.84 -7.37 11.89
CA ASP A 15 1.15 -6.85 10.70
C ASP A 15 1.61 -5.43 10.37
N ILE A 16 1.75 -4.57 11.39
CA ILE A 16 2.29 -3.21 11.23
C ILE A 16 3.75 -3.27 10.73
N ALA A 17 4.57 -4.15 11.29
CA ALA A 17 5.97 -4.29 10.90
C ALA A 17 6.10 -4.75 9.45
N VAL A 18 5.32 -5.75 9.03
CA VAL A 18 5.30 -6.24 7.65
C VAL A 18 4.84 -5.15 6.69
N ALA A 19 3.75 -4.44 7.02
CA ALA A 19 3.25 -3.33 6.21
C ALA A 19 4.32 -2.23 6.00
N PHE A 20 5.02 -1.84 7.06
CA PHE A 20 6.06 -0.82 7.00
C PHE A 20 7.26 -1.28 6.15
N ILE A 21 7.72 -2.53 6.32
CA ILE A 21 8.83 -3.09 5.55
C ILE A 21 8.49 -3.13 4.06
N ILE A 22 7.28 -3.58 3.71
CA ILE A 22 6.82 -3.62 2.31
C ILE A 22 6.76 -2.19 1.74
N ALA A 23 6.15 -1.25 2.45
CA ALA A 23 6.06 0.14 2.00
C ALA A 23 7.44 0.78 1.77
N ALA A 24 8.37 0.58 2.72
CA ALA A 24 9.73 1.11 2.63
C ALA A 24 10.56 0.48 1.49
N ALA A 25 10.39 -0.83 1.25
CA ALA A 25 11.10 -1.53 0.18
C ALA A 25 10.53 -1.22 -1.21
N PHE A 26 9.21 -1.13 -1.33
CA PHE A 26 8.52 -1.02 -2.61
C PHE A 26 8.90 0.26 -3.37
N GLY A 27 8.97 1.40 -2.68
CA GLY A 27 9.39 2.66 -3.31
C GLY A 27 10.78 2.57 -3.95
N ARG A 28 11.75 1.90 -3.29
CA ARG A 28 13.10 1.72 -3.82
C ARG A 28 13.14 0.85 -5.07
N VAL A 29 12.31 -0.19 -5.13
CA VAL A 29 12.21 -1.06 -6.31
C VAL A 29 11.73 -0.26 -7.51
N VAL A 30 10.70 0.57 -7.32
CA VAL A 30 10.13 1.39 -8.40
C VAL A 30 11.09 2.50 -8.82
N THR A 31 11.73 3.20 -7.89
CA THR A 31 12.73 4.24 -8.26
C THR A 31 13.92 3.65 -9.00
N THR A 32 14.39 2.45 -8.61
CA THR A 32 15.47 1.75 -9.31
C THR A 32 15.05 1.33 -10.72
N PHE A 33 13.81 0.86 -10.88
CA PHE A 33 13.25 0.51 -12.19
C PHE A 33 13.14 1.75 -13.10
N VAL A 34 12.69 2.88 -12.56
CA VAL A 34 12.58 4.13 -13.32
C VAL A 34 13.95 4.64 -13.71
N ALA A 35 14.92 4.64 -12.80
CA ALA A 35 16.30 5.02 -13.10
C ALA A 35 16.90 4.14 -14.21
N TRP A 36 16.66 2.82 -14.15
CA TRP A 36 17.04 1.90 -15.21
C TRP A 36 16.36 2.21 -16.54
N LEU A 37 15.06 2.51 -16.54
CA LEU A 37 14.28 2.87 -17.73
C LEU A 37 14.82 4.15 -18.37
N THR A 38 15.07 5.17 -17.55
CA THR A 38 15.64 6.45 -18.00
C THR A 38 17.02 6.26 -18.62
N ASN A 39 17.87 5.42 -18.03
CA ASN A 39 19.20 5.13 -18.58
C ASN A 39 19.19 4.37 -19.92
N LYS A 40 18.05 3.80 -20.31
CA LYS A 40 17.87 3.15 -21.63
C LYS A 40 17.36 4.11 -22.71
N MET A 41 16.99 5.35 -22.35
CA MET A 41 16.55 6.34 -23.32
C MET A 41 17.73 6.85 -24.17
N PRO A 42 17.47 7.29 -25.41
CA PRO A 42 18.52 7.84 -26.28
C PRO A 42 19.11 9.12 -25.69
N LYS A 43 20.42 9.30 -25.86
CA LYS A 43 21.21 10.44 -25.32
C LYS A 43 20.69 11.82 -25.74
N SER A 44 19.85 11.90 -26.78
CA SER A 44 19.15 13.13 -27.18
C SER A 44 18.19 13.67 -26.12
N MET A 45 17.90 12.87 -25.09
CA MET A 45 17.01 13.20 -23.98
C MET A 45 17.78 13.50 -22.66
N ASP A 46 19.12 13.44 -22.66
CA ASP A 46 19.92 13.61 -21.43
C ASP A 46 19.70 14.98 -20.75
N ASP A 47 19.45 16.05 -21.51
CA ASP A 47 19.18 17.38 -20.94
C ASP A 47 17.89 17.43 -20.11
N VAL A 48 16.89 16.63 -20.48
CA VAL A 48 15.57 16.61 -19.82
C VAL A 48 15.49 15.49 -18.77
N PHE A 49 16.30 14.44 -18.92
CA PHE A 49 16.21 13.21 -18.12
C PHE A 49 17.51 12.81 -17.41
N THR A 50 18.43 13.76 -17.21
CA THR A 50 19.66 13.53 -16.45
C THR A 50 19.40 12.98 -15.04
N ASN A 51 20.28 12.07 -14.59
CA ASN A 51 20.29 11.51 -13.24
C ASN A 51 21.25 12.26 -12.28
N THR A 52 21.77 13.43 -12.69
CA THR A 52 22.62 14.26 -11.83
C THR A 52 21.83 14.79 -10.64
N ALA A 53 22.34 14.58 -9.42
CA ALA A 53 21.71 15.09 -8.20
C ALA A 53 21.50 16.62 -8.27
N ASN A 54 20.33 17.08 -7.82
CA ASN A 54 19.89 18.48 -7.82
C ASN A 54 19.71 19.12 -9.22
N SER A 55 19.59 18.31 -10.28
CA SER A 55 19.21 18.79 -11.61
C SER A 55 17.68 18.77 -11.82
N PHE A 56 17.20 19.55 -12.79
CA PHE A 56 15.79 19.49 -13.21
C PHE A 56 15.41 18.10 -13.76
N GLY A 57 16.34 17.41 -14.45
CA GLY A 57 16.11 16.05 -14.92
C GLY A 57 15.93 15.04 -13.78
N ALA A 58 16.66 15.18 -12.67
CA ALA A 58 16.46 14.32 -11.50
C ALA A 58 15.08 14.54 -10.87
N PHE A 59 14.58 15.79 -10.84
CA PHE A 59 13.22 16.07 -10.40
C PHE A 59 12.18 15.45 -11.34
N LEU A 60 12.34 15.59 -12.66
CA LEU A 60 11.41 15.00 -13.62
C LEU A 60 11.40 13.46 -13.53
N ASN A 61 12.57 12.84 -13.37
CA ASN A 61 12.69 11.41 -13.11
C ASN A 61 11.95 10.99 -11.83
N ALA A 62 12.00 11.78 -10.75
CA ALA A 62 11.25 11.52 -9.53
C ALA A 62 9.72 11.63 -9.74
N VAL A 63 9.26 12.60 -10.52
CA VAL A 63 7.84 12.75 -10.88
C VAL A 63 7.37 11.54 -11.70
N ILE A 64 8.14 11.11 -12.68
CA ILE A 64 7.84 9.92 -13.49
C ILE A 64 7.81 8.68 -12.61
N ALA A 65 8.79 8.54 -11.70
CA ALA A 65 8.81 7.44 -10.74
C ALA A 65 7.56 7.42 -9.86
N PHE A 66 7.08 8.59 -9.40
CA PHE A 66 5.85 8.70 -8.63
C PHE A 66 4.60 8.30 -9.43
N VAL A 67 4.49 8.74 -10.69
CA VAL A 67 3.36 8.37 -11.56
C VAL A 67 3.36 6.87 -11.85
N ILE A 68 4.52 6.29 -12.16
CA ILE A 68 4.66 4.85 -12.38
C ILE A 68 4.35 4.08 -11.09
N LEU A 69 4.84 4.54 -9.94
CA LEU A 69 4.52 3.97 -8.63
C LEU A 69 3.01 3.92 -8.39
N ALA A 70 2.32 5.05 -8.58
CA ALA A 70 0.87 5.15 -8.43
C ALA A 70 0.13 4.20 -9.38
N ALA A 71 0.55 4.13 -10.65
CA ALA A 71 -0.04 3.23 -11.64
C ALA A 71 0.13 1.75 -11.28
N VAL A 72 1.33 1.35 -10.83
CA VAL A 72 1.62 -0.04 -10.42
C VAL A 72 0.80 -0.41 -9.18
N VAL A 73 0.75 0.45 -8.16
CA VAL A 73 -0.05 0.19 -6.94
C VAL A 73 -1.53 0.07 -7.30
N TYR A 74 -2.05 0.98 -8.10
CA TYR A 74 -3.46 0.96 -8.49
C TYR A 74 -3.80 -0.31 -9.28
N PHE A 75 -2.99 -0.66 -10.29
CA PHE A 75 -3.31 -1.78 -11.18
C PHE A 75 -3.01 -3.16 -10.59
N LEU A 76 -1.89 -3.32 -9.86
CA LEU A 76 -1.48 -4.62 -9.30
C LEU A 76 -1.98 -4.89 -7.88
N ILE A 77 -2.28 -3.86 -7.09
CA ILE A 77 -2.75 -4.03 -5.71
C ILE A 77 -4.23 -3.66 -5.62
N VAL A 78 -4.59 -2.40 -5.91
CA VAL A 78 -5.95 -1.90 -5.65
C VAL A 78 -6.99 -2.61 -6.52
N THR A 79 -6.77 -2.70 -7.83
CA THR A 79 -7.75 -3.28 -8.77
C THR A 79 -8.03 -4.77 -8.53
N PRO A 80 -7.03 -5.66 -8.34
CA PRO A 80 -7.32 -7.05 -8.01
C PRO A 80 -7.84 -7.19 -6.58
N TYR A 81 -7.41 -6.34 -5.65
CA TYR A 81 -7.95 -6.36 -4.29
C TYR A 81 -9.44 -5.98 -4.26
N THR A 82 -9.86 -4.95 -4.98
CA THR A 82 -11.28 -4.56 -5.07
C THR A 82 -12.09 -5.64 -5.77
N LYS A 83 -11.61 -6.18 -6.89
CA LYS A 83 -12.27 -7.28 -7.61
C LYS A 83 -12.37 -8.56 -6.77
N ALA A 84 -11.32 -8.90 -6.02
CA ALA A 84 -11.32 -10.04 -5.11
C ALA A 84 -12.27 -9.79 -3.93
N LYS A 85 -12.26 -8.59 -3.35
CA LYS A 85 -13.18 -8.21 -2.28
C LYS A 85 -14.64 -8.36 -2.73
N GLU A 86 -14.99 -7.85 -3.91
CA GLU A 86 -16.33 -7.99 -4.49
C GLU A 86 -16.70 -9.45 -4.75
N LYS A 87 -15.74 -10.31 -5.14
CA LYS A 87 -16.00 -11.72 -5.47
C LYS A 87 -16.07 -12.64 -4.25
N PHE A 88 -15.27 -12.38 -3.21
CA PHE A 88 -15.17 -13.22 -2.02
C PHE A 88 -15.96 -12.66 -0.83
N PHE A 89 -16.29 -11.37 -0.86
CA PHE A 89 -17.10 -10.67 0.14
C PHE A 89 -18.12 -9.73 -0.56
N PRO A 90 -19.01 -10.25 -1.43
CA PRO A 90 -20.04 -9.44 -2.09
C PRO A 90 -20.98 -8.88 -1.02
N ASP A 91 -20.83 -7.60 -0.68
CA ASP A 91 -21.62 -6.86 0.32
C ASP A 91 -22.11 -7.72 1.49
N ALA A 92 -21.20 -8.48 2.11
CA ALA A 92 -21.44 -8.92 3.46
C ALA A 92 -21.48 -7.62 4.29
N PRO A 93 -22.58 -7.29 4.97
CA PRO A 93 -22.65 -6.10 5.82
C PRO A 93 -21.43 -6.14 6.70
N GLU A 94 -20.53 -5.20 6.41
CA GLU A 94 -19.15 -5.07 6.86
C GLU A 94 -18.91 -5.84 8.15
N ALA A 95 -18.55 -7.14 8.04
CA ALA A 95 -18.75 -8.16 9.09
C ALA A 95 -18.81 -7.51 10.46
N GLU A 96 -20.03 -7.14 10.88
CA GLU A 96 -20.22 -6.16 11.94
C GLU A 96 -19.32 -6.58 13.08
N ALA A 97 -18.42 -5.70 13.53
CA ALA A 97 -17.50 -6.07 14.60
C ALA A 97 -18.33 -6.77 15.70
N PRO A 98 -17.83 -7.83 16.36
CA PRO A 98 -18.66 -8.62 17.28
C PRO A 98 -19.35 -7.74 18.33
N GLU A 99 -18.77 -6.59 18.65
CA GLU A 99 -19.37 -5.51 19.43
C GLU A 99 -20.59 -4.85 18.76
N VAL A 100 -20.53 -4.50 17.48
CA VAL A 100 -21.67 -3.96 16.71
C VAL A 100 -22.81 -5.00 16.62
N VAL A 101 -22.50 -6.28 16.42
CA VAL A 101 -23.51 -7.37 16.47
C VAL A 101 -24.16 -7.45 17.86
N LEU A 102 -23.36 -7.38 18.93
CA LEU A 102 -23.86 -7.36 20.30
C LEU A 102 -24.71 -6.12 20.59
N LEU A 103 -24.30 -4.95 20.11
CA LEU A 103 -25.05 -3.69 20.25
C LEU A 103 -26.38 -3.74 19.49
N THR A 104 -26.43 -4.36 18.31
CA THR A 104 -27.67 -4.62 17.57
C THR A 104 -28.59 -5.54 18.37
N GLN A 105 -28.05 -6.64 18.93
CA GLN A 105 -28.83 -7.55 19.78
C GLN A 105 -29.34 -6.86 21.07
N ILE A 106 -28.53 -6.00 21.69
CA ILE A 106 -28.93 -5.21 22.87
C ILE A 106 -30.03 -4.22 22.49
N ARG A 107 -29.89 -3.48 21.38
CA ARG A 107 -30.91 -2.56 20.87
C ARG A 107 -32.24 -3.27 20.68
N ASP A 108 -32.23 -4.42 20.02
CA ASP A 108 -33.44 -5.18 19.70
C ASP A 108 -34.08 -5.77 20.98
N SER A 109 -33.25 -6.20 21.95
CA SER A 109 -33.70 -6.66 23.26
C SER A 109 -34.33 -5.54 24.11
N LEU A 110 -33.85 -4.31 23.99
CA LEU A 110 -34.41 -3.13 24.66
C LEU A 110 -35.68 -2.63 23.97
N ALA A 111 -35.75 -2.68 22.64
CA ALA A 111 -36.94 -2.30 21.89
C ALA A 111 -38.15 -3.22 22.14
N THR A 112 -37.88 -4.44 22.62
CA THR A 112 -38.90 -5.45 22.95
C THR A 112 -39.42 -5.31 24.41
N ARG A 113 -38.78 -4.49 25.24
CA ARG A 113 -39.21 -4.19 26.62
C ARG A 113 -40.05 -2.92 26.70
#